data_AF-A0A920QCN4-F1
#
_entry.id   AF-A0A920QCN4-F1
#
_cell.length_a   1.000
_cell.length_b   1.000
_cell.length_c   1.000
_cell.angle_alpha   90.00
_cell.angle_beta   90.00
_cell.angle_gamma   90.00
#
_symmetry.space_group_name_H-M   'P 1'
#
loop_
_entity.id
_entity.type
_entity.pdbx_description
1 polymer ?
#
loop_
_entity_poly.entity_id
_entity_poly.type
_entity_poly.pdbx_seq_one_letter_code
_entity_poly.pdbx_strand_id
1 'polypeptide(L)'
;MALGGSTNAVLHLLAMANAAKVNLELDDFLRIGNKAPVLADLKPSGKYLMTDFVKIGGLPPLMKMLLDGGLLHGECMTVTGKDST
;
A
#
# COMPACT_ATOMS: atom_id res chain seq x y z
N MET A 1 0.44 -7.53 0.84
CA MET A 1 0.91 -6.23 1.37
C MET A 1 2.28 -5.95 0.76
N ALA A 2 2.35 -5.10 -0.26
CA ALA A 2 3.50 -5.06 -1.16
C ALA A 2 4.80 -4.49 -0.55
N LEU A 3 4.70 -3.68 0.51
CA LEU A 3 5.85 -2.98 1.10
C LEU A 3 6.43 -3.64 2.38
N GLY A 4 5.89 -4.76 2.84
CA GLY A 4 6.32 -5.36 4.12
C GLY A 4 6.22 -4.38 5.30
N GLY A 5 5.14 -3.59 5.35
CA GLY A 5 4.96 -2.52 6.34
C GLY A 5 4.82 -3.02 7.78
N SER A 6 4.93 -2.09 8.74
CA SER A 6 4.75 -2.38 10.17
C SER A 6 3.39 -3.02 10.45
N THR A 7 3.34 -3.99 11.37
CA THR A 7 2.09 -4.59 11.86
C THR A 7 1.13 -3.54 12.45
N ASN A 8 1.68 -2.42 12.96
CA ASN A 8 0.89 -1.28 13.45
C ASN A 8 0.07 -0.59 12.34
N ALA A 9 0.43 -0.78 11.07
CA ALA A 9 -0.35 -0.23 9.95
C ALA A 9 -1.79 -0.80 9.93
N VAL A 10 -1.98 -2.06 10.36
CA VAL A 10 -3.32 -2.67 10.46
C VAL A 10 -4.19 -1.90 11.46
N LEU A 11 -3.65 -1.60 12.64
CA LEU A 11 -4.36 -0.87 13.69
C LEU A 11 -4.73 0.55 13.22
N HIS A 12 -3.79 1.26 12.59
CA HIS A 12 -4.03 2.61 12.10
C HIS A 12 -5.06 2.64 10.97
N LEU A 13 -4.99 1.69 10.03
CA LEU A 13 -5.94 1.62 8.91
C LEU A 13 -7.36 1.27 9.39
N LEU A 14 -7.51 0.37 10.35
CA LEU A 14 -8.81 0.08 10.99
C LEU A 14 -9.39 1.32 11.68
N ALA A 15 -8.56 2.05 12.44
CA ALA A 15 -8.99 3.27 13.12
C ALA A 15 -9.41 4.36 12.12
N MET A 16 -8.66 4.55 11.04
CA MET A 16 -8.98 5.49 9.97
C MET A 16 -10.26 5.10 9.22
N ALA A 17 -10.44 3.82 8.91
CA ALA A 17 -11.66 3.31 8.25
C ALA A 17 -12.90 3.55 9.13
N ASN A 18 -12.80 3.27 10.43
CA ASN A 18 -13.87 3.56 11.38
C ASN A 18 -14.21 5.07 11.43
N ALA A 19 -13.19 5.94 11.45
CA ALA A 19 -13.40 7.39 11.40
C ALA A 19 -14.04 7.86 10.08
N ALA A 20 -13.70 7.22 8.97
CA ALA A 20 -14.26 7.47 7.65
C ALA A 20 -15.60 6.73 7.39
N LYS A 21 -16.10 5.95 8.35
CA LYS A 21 -17.28 5.08 8.22
C LYS A 21 -17.20 4.10 7.04
N VAL A 22 -16.00 3.62 6.74
CA VAL A 22 -15.74 2.58 5.73
C VAL A 22 -15.67 1.24 6.44
N ASN A 23 -16.36 0.23 5.92
CA ASN A 23 -16.25 -1.11 6.47
C ASN A 23 -14.90 -1.71 6.07
N LEU A 24 -14.06 -1.98 7.06
CA LEU A 24 -12.76 -2.61 6.90
C LEU A 24 -12.54 -3.55 8.08
N GLU A 25 -12.35 -4.84 7.79
CA GLU A 25 -12.18 -5.87 8.80
C GLU A 25 -10.77 -6.47 8.74
N LEU A 26 -10.37 -7.19 9.79
CA LEU A 26 -9.06 -7.83 9.85
C LEU A 26 -8.86 -8.82 8.68
N ASP A 27 -9.94 -9.52 8.29
CA ASP A 27 -9.93 -10.50 7.21
C ASP A 27 -9.63 -9.85 5.84
N ASP A 28 -9.94 -8.57 5.64
CA ASP A 28 -9.57 -7.86 4.42
C ASP A 28 -8.06 -7.73 4.27
N PHE A 29 -7.32 -7.57 5.37
CA PHE A 29 -5.86 -7.52 5.34
C PHE A 29 -5.26 -8.86 4.96
N LEU A 30 -5.84 -9.98 5.41
CA LEU A 30 -5.42 -11.33 5.01
C LEU A 30 -5.75 -11.58 3.54
N ARG A 31 -6.96 -11.21 3.10
CA ARG A 31 -7.42 -11.34 1.71
C ARG A 31 -6.55 -10.57 0.72
N ILE A 32 -6.20 -9.32 1.04
CA ILE A 32 -5.31 -8.48 0.21
C ILE A 32 -3.85 -8.91 0.39
N GLY A 33 -3.46 -9.32 1.60
CA GLY A 33 -2.15 -9.85 1.96
C GLY A 33 -1.73 -11.01 1.07
N ASN A 34 -2.61 -11.99 0.89
CA ASN A 34 -2.38 -13.18 0.07
C ASN A 34 -2.28 -12.90 -1.43
N LYS A 35 -2.87 -11.79 -1.92
CA LYS A 35 -2.89 -11.44 -3.35
C LYS A 35 -1.76 -10.51 -3.78
N ALA A 36 -1.27 -9.68 -2.86
CA ALA A 36 -0.25 -8.69 -3.15
C ALA A 36 1.15 -9.22 -2.78
N PRO A 37 1.99 -9.62 -3.76
CA PRO A 37 3.35 -10.06 -3.51
C PRO A 37 4.13 -8.94 -2.81
N VAL A 38 5.03 -9.31 -1.90
CA VAL A 38 5.95 -8.34 -1.29
C VAL A 38 6.94 -7.91 -2.38
N LEU A 39 6.77 -6.69 -2.88
CA LEU A 39 7.56 -6.12 -3.98
C LEU A 39 8.67 -5.17 -3.50
N ALA A 40 8.65 -4.71 -2.24
CA ALA A 40 9.70 -3.86 -1.69
C ALA A 40 10.44 -4.49 -0.51
N ASP A 41 11.75 -4.63 -0.71
CA ASP A 41 12.72 -5.17 0.23
C ASP A 41 13.31 -4.05 1.12
N LEU A 42 12.47 -3.48 2.00
CA LEU A 42 12.86 -2.37 2.89
C LEU A 42 13.17 -2.84 4.31
N LYS A 43 14.19 -2.25 4.94
CA LYS A 43 14.49 -2.48 6.36
C LYS A 43 13.28 -2.13 7.25
N PRO A 44 12.99 -2.91 8.31
CA PRO A 44 13.89 -3.82 9.04
C PRO A 44 13.99 -5.26 8.51
N SER A 45 13.11 -5.67 7.60
CA SER A 45 13.05 -7.03 7.02
C SER A 45 13.83 -7.19 5.71
N GLY A 46 14.25 -6.09 5.08
CA GLY A 46 14.95 -6.09 3.79
C GLY A 46 16.32 -5.41 3.73
N LYS A 47 16.93 -5.34 2.55
CA LYS A 47 18.30 -4.81 2.35
C LYS A 47 18.36 -3.29 2.21
N TYR A 48 17.30 -2.65 1.71
CA TYR A 48 17.32 -1.25 1.27
C TYR A 48 16.69 -0.29 2.29
N LEU A 49 17.16 0.96 2.31
CA LEU A 49 16.59 2.01 3.16
C LEU A 49 15.49 2.77 2.41
N MET A 50 14.60 3.43 3.16
CA MET A 50 13.57 4.32 2.58
C MET A 50 14.20 5.42 1.69
N THR A 51 15.42 5.84 2.00
CA THR A 51 16.19 6.78 1.16
C THR A 51 16.55 6.21 -0.21
N ASP A 52 16.82 4.91 -0.30
CA ASP A 52 17.13 4.26 -1.58
C ASP A 52 15.86 4.06 -2.41
N PHE A 53 14.73 3.81 -1.74
CA PHE A 53 13.40 3.77 -2.37
C PHE A 53 13.03 5.13 -3.00
N VAL A 54 13.25 6.23 -2.29
CA VAL A 54 12.98 7.58 -2.84
C VAL A 54 13.89 7.89 -4.03
N LYS A 55 15.16 7.47 -4.00
CA LYS A 55 16.12 7.70 -5.11
C LYS A 55 15.71 7.03 -6.42
N ILE A 56 15.03 5.89 -6.36
CA ILE A 56 14.56 5.17 -7.56
C ILE A 56 13.19 5.65 -8.06
N GLY A 57 12.68 6.77 -7.51
CA GLY A 57 11.39 7.35 -7.91
C GLY A 57 10.29 7.17 -6.86
N GLY A 58 10.57 6.51 -5.74
CA GLY A 58 9.66 6.43 -4.60
C GLY A 58 8.39 5.61 -4.84
N LEU A 59 7.28 6.09 -4.31
CA LEU A 59 5.99 5.38 -4.34
C LEU A 59 5.33 5.30 -5.74
N PRO A 60 5.39 6.33 -6.62
CA PRO A 60 4.70 6.29 -7.92
C PRO A 60 5.07 5.10 -8.83
N PRO A 61 6.34 4.72 -9.03
CA PRO A 61 6.69 3.53 -9.81
C PRO A 61 6.07 2.24 -9.24
N LEU A 62 6.04 2.11 -7.92
CA LEU A 62 5.42 0.96 -7.26
C LEU A 62 3.90 0.95 -7.46
N MET A 63 3.25 2.10 -7.31
CA MET A 63 1.81 2.22 -7.55
C MET A 63 1.45 1.85 -8.99
N LYS A 64 2.27 2.28 -9.96
CA LYS A 64 2.11 1.89 -11.36
C LYS A 64 2.25 0.38 -11.56
N MET A 65 3.27 -0.25 -10.98
CA MET A 65 3.42 -1.71 -11.05
C MET A 65 2.23 -2.46 -10.44
N LEU A 66 1.68 -1.98 -9.33
CA LEU A 66 0.49 -2.56 -8.71
C LEU A 66 -0.76 -2.34 -9.57
N LEU A 67 -0.89 -1.18 -10.22
CA LEU A 67 -1.98 -0.88 -11.13
C LEU A 67 -1.92 -1.78 -12.39
N ASP A 68 -0.76 -1.87 -13.03
CA ASP A 68 -0.52 -2.74 -14.19
C ASP A 68 -0.76 -4.22 -13.85
N GLY A 69 -0.48 -4.62 -12.60
CA GLY A 69 -0.76 -5.96 -12.07
C GLY A 69 -2.22 -6.20 -11.65
N GLY A 70 -3.11 -5.22 -11.80
CA GLY A 70 -4.51 -5.34 -11.36
C GLY A 70 -4.71 -5.45 -9.84
N LEU A 71 -3.69 -5.04 -9.06
CA LEU A 71 -3.66 -5.10 -7.60
C LEU A 71 -3.98 -3.75 -6.94
N LEU A 72 -4.13 -2.69 -7.73
CA LEU A 72 -4.51 -1.35 -7.29
C LEU A 72 -5.75 -0.87 -8.06
N HIS A 73 -6.66 -0.20 -7.37
CA HIS A 73 -7.82 0.44 -7.99
C HIS A 73 -7.42 1.84 -8.51
N GLY A 74 -7.24 1.97 -9.84
CA GLY A 74 -6.82 3.23 -10.47
C GLY A 74 -7.88 4.34 -10.40
N GLU A 75 -9.15 3.97 -10.34
CA GLU A 75 -10.28 4.91 -10.36
C GLU A 75 -10.53 5.60 -8.99
N CYS A 76 -9.71 5.33 -7.99
CA CYS A 76 -9.81 5.98 -6.69
C CYS A 76 -9.44 7.47 -6.80
N MET A 77 -10.39 8.35 -6.46
CA MET A 77 -10.18 9.79 -6.43
C MET A 77 -9.14 10.18 -5.37
N THR A 78 -8.19 11.03 -5.76
CA THR A 78 -7.14 11.54 -4.88
C THR A 78 -7.40 12.99 -4.47
N VAL A 79 -6.61 13.49 -3.52
CA VAL A 79 -6.65 14.91 -3.08
C VAL A 79 -6.34 15.91 -4.20
N THR A 80 -5.77 15.46 -5.32
CA THR A 80 -5.50 16.30 -6.50
C THR A 80 -6.76 16.55 -7.35
N GLY A 81 -7.87 15.89 -7.02
CA GLY A 81 -9.10 15.90 -7.83
C GLY A 81 -9.01 15.03 -9.09
N LYS A 82 -7.91 14.30 -9.28
CA LYS A 82 -7.71 13.31 -10.34
C LYS A 82 -7.75 11.89 -9.75
N ASP A 83 -8.04 10.91 -10.60
CA ASP A 83 -7.93 9.49 -10.28
C ASP A 83 -6.47 9.11 -9.98
N SER A 84 -6.24 7.91 -9.44
CA SER A 84 -4.92 7.47 -8.94
C SER A 84 -3.93 7.10 -10.05
N THR A 85 -4.10 7.68 -11.25
CA THR A 85 -3.36 7.41 -12.50
C THR A 85 -2.35 8.50 -12.85
#